data_AF-A0A7K2YIS9-F1
#
_entry.id   AF-A0A7K2YIS9-F1
#
_cell.length_a   1.000
_cell.length_b   1.000
_cell.length_c   1.000
_cell.angle_alpha   90.00
_cell.angle_beta   90.00
_cell.angle_gamma   90.00
#
_symmetry.space_group_name_H-M   'P 1'
#
loop_
_entity.id
_entity.type
_entity.pdbx_description
1 polymer ?
#
loop_
_entity_poly.entity_id
_entity_poly.type
_entity_poly.pdbx_seq_one_letter_code
_entity_poly.pdbx_strand_id
1 'polypeptide(L)' 'MSAMQPPDRIHVGQSGNPHHPIRVAIPGRPAADVTHDELVALQHEIRHYLLYPVPAGVGRPSNSGG' A
#
# COMPACT_ATOMS: atom_id res chain seq x y z
N MET A 1 8.03 19.61 28.18
CA MET A 1 8.58 19.48 26.81
C MET A 1 7.57 18.69 26.00
N SER A 2 6.74 19.34 25.19
CA SER A 2 5.72 18.65 24.39
C SER A 2 6.42 17.85 23.29
N ALA A 3 6.29 16.53 23.32
CA ALA A 3 6.71 15.69 22.21
C ALA A 3 5.92 16.10 20.98
N MET A 4 6.62 16.62 19.98
CA MET A 4 6.06 16.94 18.68
C MET A 4 5.69 15.59 18.04
N GLN A 5 4.43 15.18 18.20
CA GLN A 5 3.91 13.96 17.61
C GLN A 5 4.06 14.13 16.08
N PRO A 6 4.93 13.36 15.41
CA PRO A 6 5.00 13.45 13.96
C PRO A 6 3.61 13.13 13.43
N PRO A 7 3.11 13.88 12.43
CA PRO A 7 1.78 13.62 11.90
C PRO A 7 1.70 12.15 11.48
N ASP A 8 0.71 11.41 12.01
CA ASP A 8 0.43 10.00 11.71
C ASP A 8 -0.03 9.78 10.25
N ARG A 9 0.40 10.64 9.33
CA ARG A 9 -0.05 10.71 7.95
C ARG A 9 1.06 10.23 7.03
N ILE A 10 0.66 9.51 6.00
CA ILE A 10 1.55 9.16 4.89
C ILE A 10 1.82 10.44 4.09
N HIS A 11 3.08 10.70 3.79
CA HIS A 11 3.50 11.83 2.96
C HIS A 11 4.02 11.33 1.62
N VAL A 12 3.58 11.97 0.53
CA VAL A 12 4.08 11.76 -0.82
C VAL A 12 4.60 13.09 -1.34
N GLY A 13 5.83 13.12 -1.83
CA GLY A 13 6.50 14.33 -2.29
C GLY A 13 7.63 14.04 -3.27
N GLN A 14 8.52 15.01 -3.50
CA GLN A 14 9.69 14.84 -4.35
C GLN A 14 10.88 14.27 -3.57
N SER A 15 11.63 13.36 -4.18
CA SER A 15 12.83 12.75 -3.59
C SER A 15 14.13 13.49 -3.90
N GLY A 16 14.17 14.22 -5.02
CA GLY A 16 15.39 14.78 -5.62
C GLY A 16 16.22 13.77 -6.42
N ASN A 17 15.83 12.49 -6.46
CA ASN A 17 16.48 11.46 -7.28
C ASN A 17 15.84 11.42 -8.67
N PRO A 18 16.58 11.70 -9.77
CA PRO A 18 16.01 11.70 -11.11
C PRO A 18 15.53 10.33 -11.58
N HIS A 19 16.07 9.24 -11.04
CA HIS A 19 15.65 7.87 -11.39
C HIS A 19 14.41 7.43 -10.60
N HIS A 20 14.19 7.99 -9.41
CA HIS A 20 13.05 7.67 -8.54
C HIS A 20 12.49 8.97 -7.94
N PRO A 21 11.81 9.80 -8.74
CA PRO A 21 11.54 11.21 -8.41
C PRO A 21 10.54 11.41 -7.26
N ILE A 22 9.80 10.37 -6.87
CA ILE A 22 8.74 10.46 -5.86
C ILE A 22 9.22 9.83 -4.57
N ARG A 23 9.07 10.53 -3.44
CA ARG A 23 9.33 10.00 -2.10
C ARG A 23 8.02 9.71 -1.38
N VAL A 24 7.90 8.48 -0.87
CA VAL A 24 6.82 8.06 0.03
C VAL A 24 7.38 7.87 1.42
N ALA A 25 6.82 8.58 2.41
CA ALA A 25 7.20 8.47 3.81
C ALA A 25 6.00 8.01 4.64
N ILE A 26 6.20 6.90 5.37
CA ILE A 26 5.23 6.34 6.30
C ILE A 26 5.81 6.49 7.72
N PRO A 27 5.07 7.03 8.69
CA PRO A 27 5.54 7.16 10.06
C PRO A 27 6.09 5.83 10.62
N GLY A 28 7.28 5.88 11.21
CA GLY A 28 7.95 4.71 11.78
C GLY A 28 8.58 3.74 10.77
N ARG A 29 8.60 4.07 9.47
CA ARG A 29 9.26 3.29 8.42
C ARG A 29 10.30 4.12 7.68
N PRO A 30 11.35 3.49 7.11
CA PRO A 30 12.22 4.16 6.16
C PRO A 30 11.41 4.72 4.99
N ALA A 31 11.74 5.93 4.56
CA ALA A 31 11.16 6.50 3.35
C ALA A 31 11.63 5.70 2.12
N ALA A 32 10.75 5.58 1.12
CA ALA A 32 11.04 4.91 -0.14
C ALA A 32 10.94 5.91 -1.29
N ASP A 33 11.95 5.90 -2.16
CA ASP A 33 11.92 6.65 -3.40
C ASP A 33 11.46 5.72 -4.53
N VAL A 34 10.45 6.14 -5.28
CA VAL A 34 9.79 5.36 -6.32
C VAL A 34 9.66 6.16 -7.61
N THR A 35 9.53 5.43 -8.71
CA THR A 35 9.11 5.96 -10.00
C THR A 35 7.60 6.25 -10.02
N HIS A 36 7.16 6.98 -11.05
CA HIS A 36 5.73 7.16 -11.30
C HIS A 36 5.03 5.82 -11.57
N ASP A 37 5.65 4.95 -12.37
CA ASP A 37 5.07 3.66 -12.76
C ASP A 37 4.91 2.71 -11.57
N GLU A 38 5.92 2.65 -10.68
CA GLU A 38 5.85 1.90 -9.43
C GLU A 38 4.74 2.42 -8.51
N LEU A 39 4.54 3.75 -8.44
CA LEU A 39 3.47 4.33 -7.63
C LEU A 39 2.08 4.00 -8.19
N VAL A 40 1.91 4.03 -9.51
CA VAL A 40 0.66 3.62 -10.18
C VAL A 40 0.38 2.14 -9.93
N ALA A 41 1.40 1.28 -10.07
CA ALA A 41 1.27 -0.14 -9.77
C ALA A 41 0.89 -0.38 -8.30
N LEU A 42 1.52 0.33 -7.37
CA LEU A 42 1.17 0.25 -5.94
C LEU A 42 -0.27 0.71 -5.67
N GLN A 43 -0.73 1.79 -6.30
CA GLN A 43 -2.12 2.23 -6.20
C GLN A 43 -3.08 1.15 -6.70
N HIS A 44 -2.75 0.50 -7.81
CA HIS A 44 -3.55 -0.59 -8.37
C HIS A 44 -3.69 -1.76 -7.40
N GLU A 45 -2.57 -2.23 -6.85
CA GLU A 45 -2.54 -3.34 -5.88
C GLU A 45 -3.29 -3.00 -4.58
N ILE A 46 -3.10 -1.79 -4.05
CA ILE A 46 -3.84 -1.33 -2.86
C ILE A 46 -5.34 -1.32 -3.14
N ARG A 47 -5.75 -0.79 -4.30
CA ARG A 47 -7.16 -0.77 -4.69
C ARG A 47 -7.71 -2.18 -4.82
N HIS A 48 -6.96 -3.08 -5.44
CA HIS A 48 -7.34 -4.48 -5.60
C HIS A 48 -7.52 -5.16 -4.23
N TYR A 49 -6.52 -5.02 -3.35
CA TYR A 49 -6.53 -5.58 -2.00
C TYR A 49 -7.69 -5.08 -1.14
N LEU A 50 -7.99 -3.79 -1.19
CA LEU A 50 -9.04 -3.18 -0.36
C LEU A 50 -10.45 -3.39 -0.90
N LEU A 51 -10.64 -3.41 -2.23
CA LEU A 51 -11.97 -3.48 -2.85
C LEU A 51 -12.40 -4.89 -3.22
N TYR A 52 -11.46 -5.80 -3.43
CA TYR A 52 -11.74 -7.20 -3.73
C TYR A 52 -11.11 -8.09 -2.66
N PRO A 53 -11.59 -8.02 -1.40
CA PRO A 53 -11.24 -9.05 -0.43
C PRO A 53 -11.75 -10.37 -1.01
N VAL A 54 -10.82 -11.20 -1.48
CA VAL A 54 -11.09 -12.56 -1.94
C VAL A 54 -11.91 -13.22 -0.82
N PRO A 55 -13.13 -13.73 -1.08
CA PRO A 55 -13.88 -14.43 -0.06
C PRO A 55 -13.05 -15.62 0.39
N ALA A 56 -12.47 -15.54 1.59
CA ALA A 56 -11.97 -16.69 2.30
C ALA A 56 -13.20 -17.51 2.73
N GLY A 57 -13.72 -18.35 1.83
CA GLY A 57 -14.78 -19.29 2.16
C GLY A 57 -15.89 -19.38 1.12
N VAL A 58 -15.72 -20.25 0.13
CA VAL A 58 -16.81 -21.14 -0.28
C VAL A 58 -16.26 -22.54 -0.17
N GLY A 59 -16.59 -23.19 0.94
CA GLY A 59 -16.38 -24.62 1.11
C GLY A 59 -16.94 -25.36 -0.11
N ARG A 60 -16.14 -26.26 -0.64
CA ARG A 60 -16.53 -27.27 -1.63
C ARG A 60 -17.90 -27.86 -1.22
N PRO A 61 -18.99 -27.70 -1.98
CA PRO A 61 -20.13 -28.58 -1.81
C PRO A 61 -19.67 -29.96 -2.25
N SER A 62 -19.34 -30.81 -1.28
CA SER A 62 -19.11 -32.23 -1.50
C SER A 62 -20.46 -32.84 -1.85
N ASN A 63 -20.78 -32.90 -3.15
CA ASN A 63 -21.90 -33.71 -3.62
C ASN A 63 -21.47 -35.18 -3.58
N SER A 64 -21.67 -35.80 -2.42
CA SER A 64 -21.62 -37.25 -2.24
C SER A 64 -22.81 -37.67 -1.40
N GLY A 65 -23.87 -38.06 -2.09
CA GLY A 65 -25.05 -38.76 -1.60
C GLY A 65 -26.03 -38.86 -2.77
N GLY A 66 -26.58 -40.00 -3.16
CA GLY A 66 -26.60 -41.37 -2.68
C GLY A 66 -27.62 -42.07 -3.57
#